data_AF-A0A340Y807-F1
#
_entry.id   AF-A0A340Y807-F1
#
_cell.length_a   1.000
_cell.length_b   1.000
_cell.length_c   1.000
_cell.angle_alpha   90.00
_cell.angle_beta   90.00
_cell.angle_gamma   90.00
#
_symmetry.space_group_name_H-M   'P 1'
#
loop_
_entity.id
_entity.type
_entity.pdbx_description
1 polymer ?
#
loop_
_entity_poly.entity_id
_entity_poly.type
_entity_poly.pdbx_seq_one_letter_code
_entity_poly.pdbx_strand_id
1 'polypeptide(L)'
;MFRPITLDPKTAHPCLVLSEDLRSVRLRNVQQDVPSHPERFDFSATVLGVESFTSGWHYWEVDVEKATRWQLGVHGSSASRSASGDKVLFTGSIMGTDYTFWAFPPLKRVSWREQMCRVGVFLDYEYGQISFYDVTKRSLIYNFSDLAFQGALSPVFSLCISNGGMNSDSLSICLPHVSSCNGTFSPQSSLV
;
A
#
# COMPACT_ATOMS: atom_id res chain seq x y z
N MET A 1 -14.03 -7.20 13.36
CA MET A 1 -14.65 -6.95 12.04
C MET A 1 -13.58 -6.35 11.16
N PHE A 2 -13.24 -6.98 10.03
CA PHE A 2 -12.31 -6.39 9.05
C PHE A 2 -12.91 -5.08 8.56
N ARG A 3 -12.19 -3.95 8.70
CA ARG A 3 -12.61 -2.69 8.12
C ARG A 3 -12.04 -2.60 6.71
N PRO A 4 -12.87 -2.56 5.66
CA PRO A 4 -12.37 -2.41 4.30
C PRO A 4 -11.68 -1.04 4.16
N ILE A 5 -10.52 -1.02 3.51
CA ILE A 5 -9.81 0.23 3.24
C ILE A 5 -10.39 0.91 2.02
N THR A 6 -10.55 2.23 2.10
CA THR A 6 -10.97 3.08 0.99
C THR A 6 -10.04 4.28 0.86
N LEU A 7 -9.86 4.76 -0.37
CA LEU A 7 -9.00 5.91 -0.68
C LEU A 7 -9.71 7.22 -0.34
N ASP A 8 -9.05 8.13 0.36
CA ASP A 8 -9.61 9.45 0.70
C ASP A 8 -9.42 10.44 -0.46
N PRO A 9 -10.50 10.85 -1.17
CA PRO A 9 -10.40 11.81 -2.27
C PRO A 9 -9.83 13.17 -1.83
N LYS A 10 -9.94 13.53 -0.55
CA LYS A 10 -9.45 14.81 -0.02
C LYS A 10 -7.93 14.86 0.07
N THR A 11 -7.28 13.71 0.12
CA THR A 11 -5.81 13.59 0.22
C THR A 11 -5.16 13.27 -1.13
N ALA A 12 -5.97 13.00 -2.15
CA ALA A 12 -5.48 12.56 -3.44
C ALA A 12 -4.69 13.66 -4.15
N HIS A 13 -3.47 13.33 -4.56
CA HIS A 13 -2.67 14.20 -5.40
C HIS A 13 -3.42 14.56 -6.70
N PRO A 14 -3.36 15.81 -7.22
CA PRO A 14 -4.14 16.25 -8.38
C PRO A 14 -3.94 15.45 -9.69
N CYS A 15 -2.79 14.77 -9.82
CA CYS A 15 -2.48 13.89 -10.94
C CYS A 15 -3.09 12.49 -10.83
N LEU A 16 -3.78 12.18 -9.74
CA LEU A 16 -4.44 10.91 -9.52
C LEU A 16 -5.92 10.98 -9.92
N VAL A 17 -6.43 9.87 -10.43
CA VAL A 17 -7.84 9.64 -10.69
C VAL A 17 -8.26 8.41 -9.88
N LEU A 18 -9.26 8.58 -9.02
CA LEU A 18 -9.81 7.51 -8.19
C LEU A 18 -10.98 6.84 -8.94
N SER A 19 -11.18 5.54 -8.68
CA SER A 19 -12.41 4.84 -9.08
C SER A 19 -13.61 5.30 -8.25
N GLU A 20 -14.82 5.07 -8.75
CA GLU A 20 -16.07 5.44 -8.06
C GLU A 20 -16.22 4.74 -6.70
N ASP A 21 -15.72 3.51 -6.59
CA ASP A 21 -15.75 2.72 -5.36
C ASP A 21 -14.61 3.06 -4.38
N LEU A 22 -13.76 4.04 -4.74
CA LEU A 22 -12.62 4.49 -3.95
C LEU A 22 -11.63 3.38 -3.57
N ARG A 23 -11.46 2.37 -4.43
CA ARG A 23 -10.50 1.28 -4.19
C ARG A 23 -9.33 1.27 -5.15
N SER A 24 -9.45 1.95 -6.28
CA SER A 24 -8.41 2.00 -7.29
C SER A 24 -7.98 3.43 -7.53
N VAL A 25 -6.69 3.59 -7.80
CA VAL A 25 -6.09 4.86 -8.19
C VAL A 25 -5.21 4.65 -9.40
N ARG A 26 -5.27 5.60 -10.34
CA ARG A 26 -4.41 5.62 -11.53
C ARG A 26 -3.87 7.02 -11.79
N LEU A 27 -2.77 7.10 -12.54
CA LEU A 27 -2.28 8.38 -13.03
C LEU A 27 -3.20 8.94 -14.13
N ARG A 28 -3.30 10.27 -14.18
CA ARG A 28 -3.96 10.99 -15.28
C ARG A 28 -3.08 10.92 -16.53
N ASN A 29 -3.73 10.77 -17.70
CA ASN A 29 -3.06 10.65 -18.99
C ASN A 29 -2.53 11.99 -19.56
N VAL A 30 -2.90 13.14 -18.96
CA VAL A 30 -2.58 14.47 -19.51
C VAL A 30 -1.39 15.07 -18.75
N GLN A 31 -0.30 15.30 -19.47
CA GLN A 31 0.88 16.01 -19.02
C GLN A 31 0.52 17.50 -18.83
N GLN A 32 0.73 18.07 -17.65
CA GLN A 32 0.78 19.52 -17.49
C GLN A 32 2.25 19.98 -17.63
N ASP A 33 2.46 21.06 -18.37
CA ASP A 33 3.69 21.85 -18.33
C ASP A 33 3.85 22.44 -16.93
N VAL A 34 4.55 21.73 -16.05
CA VAL A 34 4.97 22.23 -14.75
C VAL A 34 6.46 22.59 -14.84
N PRO A 35 6.87 23.83 -14.55
CA PRO A 35 8.27 24.23 -14.57
C PRO A 35 9.11 23.36 -13.61
N SER A 36 10.29 22.95 -14.07
CA SER A 36 11.23 22.18 -13.24
C SER A 36 11.79 23.04 -12.11
N HIS A 37 11.42 22.75 -10.86
CA HIS A 37 12.07 23.31 -9.67
C HIS A 37 13.10 22.34 -9.05
N PRO A 38 14.22 22.84 -8.46
CA PRO A 38 15.40 22.03 -8.15
C PRO A 38 15.36 21.27 -6.82
N GLU A 39 14.29 21.41 -6.02
CA GLU A 39 14.19 20.76 -4.70
C GLU A 39 13.03 19.76 -4.70
N ARG A 40 13.26 18.54 -5.23
CA ARG A 40 12.19 17.55 -5.45
C ARG A 40 12.21 16.41 -4.43
N PHE A 41 11.22 16.43 -3.53
CA PHE A 41 10.46 15.23 -3.13
C PHE A 41 9.15 15.14 -3.94
N ASP A 42 9.20 15.50 -5.24
CA ASP A 42 8.04 15.81 -6.10
C ASP A 42 7.77 14.70 -7.15
N PHE A 43 8.25 13.47 -6.90
CA PHE A 43 8.23 12.38 -7.90
C PHE A 43 7.12 11.34 -7.66
N SER A 44 6.35 11.43 -6.57
CA SER A 44 5.31 10.46 -6.26
C SER A 44 3.96 11.13 -6.01
N ALA A 45 2.96 10.69 -6.77
CA ALA A 45 1.57 11.09 -6.61
C ALA A 45 0.92 10.15 -5.59
N THR A 46 0.65 10.68 -4.40
CA THR A 46 0.15 9.93 -3.24
C THR A 46 -1.33 10.19 -2.97
N VAL A 47 -2.02 9.19 -2.42
CA VAL A 47 -3.33 9.28 -1.77
C VAL A 47 -3.29 8.44 -0.48
N LEU A 48 -3.98 8.88 0.57
CA LEU A 48 -4.11 8.15 1.83
C LEU A 48 -5.40 7.34 1.89
N GLY A 49 -5.43 6.34 2.75
CA GLY A 49 -6.69 5.70 3.17
C GLY A 49 -7.53 6.64 4.04
N VAL A 50 -8.86 6.49 3.97
CA VAL A 50 -9.80 7.15 4.89
C VAL A 50 -9.61 6.63 6.32
N GLU A 51 -9.28 5.34 6.42
CA GLU A 51 -9.08 4.66 7.69
C GLU A 51 -7.76 5.07 8.33
N SER A 52 -7.83 5.32 9.64
CA SER A 52 -6.68 5.66 10.47
C SER A 52 -6.63 4.76 11.70
N PHE A 53 -5.45 4.25 12.03
CA PHE A 53 -5.25 3.27 13.09
C PHE A 53 -4.46 3.87 14.24
N THR A 54 -4.97 3.68 15.45
CA THR A 54 -4.33 4.09 16.71
C THR A 54 -4.10 2.93 17.67
N SER A 55 -4.45 1.71 17.25
CA SER A 55 -4.41 0.47 18.04
C SER A 55 -4.76 -0.71 17.15
N GLY A 56 -4.43 -1.91 17.60
CA GLY A 56 -4.76 -3.20 17.02
C GLY A 56 -3.87 -3.58 15.84
N TRP A 57 -4.15 -4.78 15.33
CA TRP A 57 -3.58 -5.29 14.10
C TRP A 57 -4.51 -5.04 12.91
N HIS A 58 -3.93 -4.68 11.77
CA HIS A 58 -4.64 -4.36 10.53
C HIS A 58 -3.94 -4.99 9.34
N TYR A 59 -4.71 -5.42 8.34
CA TYR A 59 -4.18 -6.01 7.13
C TYR A 59 -4.95 -5.54 5.90
N TRP A 60 -4.23 -5.24 4.84
CA TRP A 60 -4.82 -4.95 3.53
C TRP A 60 -3.92 -5.45 2.41
N GLU A 61 -4.53 -5.70 1.26
CA GLU A 61 -3.84 -6.18 0.06
C GLU A 61 -4.00 -5.17 -1.07
N VAL A 62 -2.94 -5.00 -1.85
CA VAL A 62 -2.91 -4.08 -2.98
C VAL A 62 -2.39 -4.81 -4.20
N ASP A 63 -3.17 -4.77 -5.27
CA ASP A 63 -2.73 -5.14 -6.60
C ASP A 63 -1.78 -4.04 -7.14
N VAL A 64 -0.57 -4.47 -7.48
CA VAL A 64 0.52 -3.63 -7.99
C VAL A 64 0.96 -4.08 -9.39
N GLU A 65 0.30 -5.07 -9.98
CA GLU A 65 0.71 -5.69 -11.25
C GLU A 65 0.77 -4.67 -12.39
N LYS A 66 -0.16 -3.72 -12.38
CA LYS A 66 -0.28 -2.67 -13.38
C LYS A 66 0.55 -1.42 -13.07
N ALA A 67 1.42 -1.44 -12.06
CA ALA A 67 2.22 -0.27 -11.69
C ALA A 67 3.72 -0.54 -11.94
N THR A 68 4.35 0.32 -12.74
CA THR A 68 5.79 0.26 -13.00
C THR A 68 6.61 0.78 -11.84
N ARG A 69 6.10 1.79 -11.12
CA ARG A 69 6.73 2.28 -9.89
C ARG A 69 5.69 2.73 -8.88
N TRP A 70 5.77 2.16 -7.69
CA TRP A 70 4.76 2.31 -6.65
C TRP A 70 5.38 2.32 -5.25
N GLN A 71 4.65 2.91 -4.31
CA GLN A 71 4.98 2.90 -2.88
C GLN A 71 3.73 2.57 -2.07
N LEU A 72 3.88 1.68 -1.10
CA LEU A 72 2.84 1.23 -0.18
C LEU A 72 3.35 1.31 1.26
N GLY A 73 2.46 1.51 2.22
CA GLY A 73 2.81 1.46 3.63
C GLY A 73 1.89 2.32 4.48
N VAL A 74 2.45 3.03 5.46
CA VAL A 74 1.67 3.90 6.35
C VAL A 74 2.30 5.28 6.52
N HIS A 75 1.45 6.24 6.87
CA HIS A 75 1.79 7.62 7.18
C HIS A 75 1.21 7.99 8.55
N GLY A 76 2.07 8.46 9.47
CA GLY A 76 1.66 9.06 10.74
C GLY A 76 1.18 10.50 10.54
N SER A 77 0.11 10.90 11.22
CA SER A 77 -0.37 12.29 11.18
C SER A 77 0.74 13.29 11.57
N SER A 78 0.74 14.53 11.08
CA SER A 78 1.81 15.52 11.37
C SER A 78 2.04 15.87 12.85
N ALA A 79 1.11 15.51 13.75
CA ALA A 79 1.29 15.59 15.20
C ALA A 79 2.17 14.45 15.76
N SER A 80 2.39 13.40 14.96
CA SER A 80 3.21 12.23 15.22
C SER A 80 4.67 12.55 14.92
N ARG A 81 5.39 13.17 15.86
CA ARG A 81 6.86 13.30 15.76
C ARG A 81 7.51 11.97 16.13
N SER A 82 7.36 10.95 15.28
CA SER A 82 8.00 9.64 15.51
C SER A 82 9.50 9.72 15.18
N ALA A 83 10.33 9.00 15.95
CA ALA A 83 11.79 8.94 15.71
C ALA A 83 12.15 8.27 14.37
N SER A 84 11.23 7.48 13.80
CA SER A 84 11.33 6.80 12.51
C SER A 84 10.96 7.71 11.31
N GLY A 85 10.56 8.95 11.54
CA GLY A 85 9.93 9.79 10.52
C GLY A 85 8.46 9.45 10.33
N ASP A 86 7.74 10.29 9.59
CA ASP A 86 6.27 10.23 9.55
C ASP A 86 5.74 9.10 8.65
N LYS A 87 6.60 8.25 8.06
CA LYS A 87 6.18 7.24 7.08
C LYS A 87 7.02 5.97 7.15
N VAL A 88 6.36 4.83 6.96
CA VAL A 88 7.00 3.54 6.69
C VAL A 88 6.52 3.07 5.33
N LEU A 89 7.46 2.84 4.41
CA LEU A 89 7.17 2.61 3.00
C LEU A 89 7.95 1.42 2.47
N PHE A 90 7.26 0.63 1.64
CA PHE A 90 7.83 -0.34 0.74
C PHE A 90 7.59 0.12 -0.70
N THR A 91 8.66 0.19 -1.47
CA THR A 91 8.68 0.72 -2.83
C THR A 91 9.09 -0.37 -3.80
N GLY A 92 8.35 -0.52 -4.89
CA GLY A 92 8.70 -1.35 -6.03
C GLY A 92 8.90 -0.51 -7.28
N SER A 93 9.89 -0.85 -8.10
CA SER A 93 10.12 -0.25 -9.41
C SER A 93 10.59 -1.28 -10.42
N ILE A 94 10.02 -1.19 -11.62
CA ILE A 94 10.41 -1.93 -12.82
C ILE A 94 11.20 -0.96 -13.71
N MET A 95 12.40 -1.35 -14.12
CA MET A 95 13.23 -0.61 -15.07
C MET A 95 13.76 -1.57 -16.14
N GLY A 96 13.16 -1.53 -17.33
CA GLY A 96 13.43 -2.54 -18.36
C GLY A 96 13.01 -3.92 -17.87
N THR A 97 13.95 -4.85 -17.79
CA THR A 97 13.74 -6.22 -17.25
C THR A 97 14.04 -6.33 -15.75
N ASP A 98 14.55 -5.27 -15.12
CA ASP A 98 15.03 -5.31 -13.75
C ASP A 98 13.95 -4.86 -12.76
N TYR A 99 13.83 -5.62 -11.68
CA TYR A 99 12.97 -5.31 -10.54
C TYR A 99 13.82 -4.81 -9.38
N THR A 100 13.44 -3.67 -8.80
CA THR A 100 14.10 -3.12 -7.62
C THR A 100 13.08 -2.83 -6.52
N PHE A 101 13.46 -3.17 -5.30
CA PHE A 101 12.61 -3.04 -4.13
C PHE A 101 13.37 -2.35 -3.00
N TRP A 102 12.70 -1.44 -2.31
CA TRP A 102 13.28 -0.64 -1.24
C TRP A 102 12.32 -0.52 -0.07
N ALA A 103 12.86 -0.58 1.13
CA ALA A 103 12.17 -0.38 2.39
C ALA A 103 12.69 0.92 3.02
N PHE A 104 11.81 1.71 3.63
CA PHE A 104 12.14 2.93 4.39
C PHE A 104 11.24 2.99 5.63
N PRO A 105 11.72 3.31 6.85
CA PRO A 105 13.04 3.88 7.23
C PRO A 105 13.98 2.87 7.95
N PRO A 106 15.32 3.03 7.87
CA PRO A 106 16.04 3.85 6.88
C PRO A 106 15.92 3.23 5.49
N LEU A 107 16.34 3.97 4.46
CA LEU A 107 16.30 3.46 3.08
C LEU A 107 17.23 2.26 2.92
N LYS A 108 16.65 1.09 2.62
CA LYS A 108 17.38 -0.18 2.46
C LYS A 108 16.88 -0.93 1.24
N ARG A 109 17.81 -1.43 0.43
CA ARG A 109 17.49 -2.30 -0.71
C ARG A 109 16.99 -3.65 -0.20
N VAL A 110 15.88 -4.12 -0.75
CA VAL A 110 15.32 -5.44 -0.45
C VAL A 110 15.75 -6.41 -1.54
N SER A 111 16.36 -7.52 -1.13
CA SER A 111 16.86 -8.56 -2.04
C SER A 111 15.72 -9.45 -2.52
N TRP A 112 14.98 -8.97 -3.51
CA TRP A 112 13.91 -9.71 -4.19
C TRP A 112 14.12 -9.64 -5.70
N ARG A 113 13.83 -10.73 -6.42
CA ARG A 113 14.28 -10.91 -7.82
C ARG A 113 13.16 -11.01 -8.85
N GLU A 114 11.91 -11.01 -8.42
CA GLU A 114 10.76 -11.28 -9.28
C GLU A 114 9.70 -10.21 -9.14
N GLN A 115 8.87 -10.04 -10.16
CA GLN A 115 7.73 -9.14 -10.12
C GLN A 115 6.73 -9.59 -9.04
N MET A 116 6.20 -8.62 -8.29
CA MET A 116 5.06 -8.84 -7.40
C MET A 116 3.80 -8.38 -8.13
N CYS A 117 2.75 -9.21 -8.11
CA CYS A 117 1.43 -8.79 -8.60
C CYS A 117 0.60 -8.21 -7.46
N ARG A 118 0.78 -8.73 -6.24
CA ARG A 118 -0.01 -8.32 -5.08
C ARG A 118 0.83 -8.28 -3.81
N VAL A 119 0.72 -7.16 -3.09
CA VAL A 119 1.43 -6.93 -1.84
C VAL A 119 0.43 -6.85 -0.69
N GLY A 120 0.67 -7.67 0.33
CA GLY A 120 -0.03 -7.60 1.61
C GLY A 120 0.74 -6.71 2.57
N VAL A 121 0.04 -5.82 3.25
CA VAL A 121 0.61 -4.97 4.30
C VAL A 121 -0.05 -5.34 5.62
N PHE A 122 0.76 -5.75 6.58
CA PHE A 122 0.34 -6.05 7.94
C PHE A 122 0.90 -5.00 8.88
N LEU A 123 0.03 -4.40 9.69
CA LEU A 123 0.38 -3.47 10.75
C LEU A 123 -0.01 -4.12 12.08
N ASP A 124 0.91 -4.16 13.02
CA ASP A 124 0.63 -4.42 14.43
C ASP A 124 1.05 -3.17 15.22
N TYR A 125 0.05 -2.40 15.65
CA TYR A 125 0.28 -1.10 16.28
C TYR A 125 0.95 -1.26 17.66
N GLU A 126 0.45 -2.18 18.48
CA GLU A 126 0.94 -2.41 19.84
C GLU A 126 2.38 -2.94 19.86
N TYR A 127 2.75 -3.78 18.89
CA TYR A 127 4.11 -4.32 18.78
C TYR A 127 5.05 -3.47 17.93
N GLY A 128 4.61 -2.32 17.41
CA GLY A 128 5.46 -1.45 16.61
C GLY A 128 5.98 -2.15 15.35
N GLN A 129 5.14 -2.98 14.72
CA GLN A 129 5.55 -3.82 13.59
C GLN A 129 4.79 -3.45 12.33
N ILE A 130 5.52 -3.42 11.21
CA ILE A 130 4.94 -3.43 9.88
C ILE A 130 5.64 -4.47 9.01
N SER A 131 4.86 -5.33 8.36
CA SER A 131 5.37 -6.40 7.51
C SER A 131 4.73 -6.33 6.13
N PHE A 132 5.54 -6.61 5.11
CA PHE A 132 5.14 -6.65 3.71
C PHE A 132 5.26 -8.08 3.19
N TYR A 133 4.23 -8.55 2.49
CA TYR A 133 4.15 -9.92 1.97
C TYR A 133 3.89 -9.93 0.47
N ASP A 134 4.52 -10.86 -0.23
CA ASP A 134 4.09 -11.26 -1.57
C ASP A 134 2.91 -12.21 -1.36
N VAL A 135 1.70 -11.75 -1.68
CA VAL A 135 0.47 -12.52 -1.44
C VAL A 135 0.41 -13.74 -2.34
N THR A 136 0.87 -13.59 -3.58
CA THR A 136 0.88 -14.68 -4.58
C THR A 136 1.77 -15.81 -4.12
N LYS A 137 2.95 -15.49 -3.59
CA LYS A 137 3.91 -16.48 -3.07
C LYS A 137 3.73 -16.81 -1.60
N ARG A 138 2.80 -16.15 -0.91
CA ARG A 138 2.56 -16.30 0.54
C ARG A 138 3.85 -16.19 1.36
N SER A 139 4.69 -15.23 0.99
CA SER A 139 6.06 -15.11 1.51
C SER A 139 6.31 -13.72 2.07
N LEU A 140 7.00 -13.66 3.22
CA LEU A 140 7.44 -12.40 3.80
C LEU A 140 8.50 -11.75 2.90
N ILE A 141 8.28 -10.49 2.55
CA ILE A 141 9.23 -9.67 1.78
C ILE A 141 10.15 -8.92 2.72
N TYR A 142 9.55 -8.17 3.66
CA TYR A 142 10.28 -7.30 4.57
C TYR A 142 9.49 -7.07 5.84
N ASN A 143 10.19 -6.93 6.97
CA ASN A 143 9.60 -6.65 8.27
C ASN A 143 10.35 -5.50 8.95
N PHE A 144 9.59 -4.51 9.40
CA PHE A 144 10.03 -3.49 10.33
C PHE A 144 9.57 -3.89 11.73
N SER A 145 10.48 -3.91 12.69
CA SER A 145 10.19 -4.12 14.11
C SER A 145 10.60 -2.89 14.91
N ASP A 146 10.13 -2.82 16.15
CA ASP A 146 10.55 -1.82 17.14
C ASP A 146 10.27 -0.38 16.70
N LEU A 147 9.21 -0.18 15.88
CA LEU A 147 8.75 1.13 15.47
C LEU A 147 7.98 1.79 16.62
N ALA A 148 8.39 3.01 16.99
CA ALA A 148 7.71 3.80 18.00
C ALA A 148 6.56 4.60 17.36
N PHE A 149 5.40 3.96 17.15
CA PHE A 149 4.22 4.64 16.64
C PHE A 149 3.66 5.63 17.67
N GLN A 150 3.27 6.81 17.18
CA GLN A 150 2.62 7.85 17.97
C GLN A 150 1.43 8.38 17.17
N GLY A 151 0.24 8.43 17.76
CA GLY A 151 -0.95 8.92 17.07
C GLY A 151 -1.44 8.01 15.95
N ALA A 152 -2.24 8.57 15.05
CA ALA A 152 -2.94 7.80 14.02
C ALA A 152 -2.05 7.54 12.79
N LEU A 153 -2.09 6.29 12.31
CA LEU A 153 -1.44 5.84 11.07
C LEU A 153 -2.48 5.60 9.98
N SER A 154 -2.27 6.17 8.80
CA SER A 154 -3.14 5.95 7.64
C SER A 154 -2.41 5.16 6.56
N PRO A 155 -3.07 4.20 5.86
CA PRO A 155 -2.48 3.55 4.70
C PRO A 155 -2.04 4.55 3.63
N VAL A 156 -0.93 4.25 2.96
CA VAL A 156 -0.35 5.07 1.89
C VAL A 156 -0.38 4.30 0.59
N PHE A 157 -0.82 4.96 -0.47
CA PHE A 157 -0.79 4.45 -1.84
C PHE A 157 -0.18 5.52 -2.74
N SER A 158 0.91 5.20 -3.42
CA SER A 158 1.57 6.15 -4.30
C SER A 158 2.00 5.52 -5.61
N LEU A 159 1.78 6.27 -6.69
CA LEU A 159 2.32 6.00 -8.01
C LEU A 159 3.41 7.03 -8.32
N CYS A 160 4.48 6.65 -9.01
CA CYS A 160 5.48 7.64 -9.42
C CYS A 160 5.16 8.24 -10.79
N ILE A 161 5.36 9.55 -10.90
CA ILE A 161 5.11 10.30 -12.14
C ILE A 161 6.28 10.04 -13.10
N SER A 162 6.01 9.41 -14.25
CA SER A 162 7.00 9.24 -15.31
C SER A 162 7.03 10.46 -16.24
N ASN A 163 8.21 10.82 -16.74
CA ASN A 163 8.45 12.06 -17.51
C ASN A 163 8.06 11.99 -19.01
N GLY A 164 7.28 11.01 -19.48
CA GLY A 164 6.98 10.97 -20.92
C GLY A 164 6.22 9.77 -21.49
N GLY A 165 5.47 9.03 -20.67
CA GLY A 165 4.63 7.90 -21.14
C GLY A 165 3.14 8.12 -20.88
N MET A 166 2.29 7.47 -21.68
CA MET A 166 0.88 7.26 -21.31
C MET A 166 0.85 6.37 -20.05
N ASN A 167 0.67 6.97 -18.89
CA ASN A 167 0.73 6.24 -17.63
C ASN A 167 -0.62 5.55 -17.37
N SER A 168 -0.73 4.28 -17.79
CA SER A 168 -1.81 3.38 -17.36
C SER A 168 -1.59 2.80 -15.96
N ASP A 169 -0.54 3.27 -15.27
CA ASP A 169 -0.17 2.80 -13.94
C ASP A 169 -1.33 2.95 -12.97
N SER A 170 -1.64 1.85 -12.27
CA SER A 170 -2.73 1.81 -11.31
C SER A 170 -2.42 0.91 -10.13
N LEU A 171 -2.96 1.28 -8.96
CA LEU A 171 -3.02 0.45 -7.77
C LEU A 171 -4.48 0.15 -7.45
N SER A 172 -4.78 -1.05 -6.95
CA SER A 172 -6.14 -1.43 -6.54
C SER A 172 -6.12 -2.17 -5.21
N ILE A 173 -6.90 -1.67 -4.24
CA ILE A 173 -7.12 -2.34 -2.97
C ILE A 173 -7.96 -3.60 -3.22
N CYS A 174 -7.45 -4.75 -2.81
CA CYS A 174 -8.13 -6.02 -2.96
C CYS A 174 -9.14 -6.21 -1.84
N LEU A 175 -10.33 -6.70 -2.18
CA LEU A 175 -11.30 -7.13 -1.19
C LEU A 175 -10.79 -8.39 -0.48
N PRO A 176 -11.01 -8.52 0.84
CA PRO A 176 -10.76 -9.79 1.51
C PRO A 176 -11.58 -10.88 0.81
N HIS A 177 -10.95 -12.03 0.56
CA HIS A 177 -11.67 -13.21 0.06
C HIS A 177 -12.79 -13.54 1.05
N VAL A 178 -14.05 -13.29 0.66
CA VAL A 178 -15.19 -13.84 1.38
C VAL A 178 -15.23 -15.33 1.04
N SER A 179 -14.60 -16.14 1.87
CA SER A 179 -14.84 -17.58 1.87
C SER A 179 -16.32 -17.78 2.15
N SER A 180 -17.11 -18.14 1.13
CA SER A 180 -18.47 -18.60 1.33
C SER A 180 -18.42 -19.96 2.02
N CYS A 181 -18.28 -19.97 3.34
CA CYS A 181 -18.43 -21.16 4.16
C CYS A 181 -19.94 -21.51 4.23
N ASN A 182 -20.55 -21.91 3.12
CA ASN A 182 -21.82 -22.63 3.17
C ASN A 182 -21.50 -24.10 3.50
N GLY A 183 -21.03 -24.33 4.72
CA GLY A 183 -21.07 -25.64 5.34
C GLY A 183 -22.48 -25.88 5.85
N THR A 184 -23.38 -26.39 4.99
CA THR A 184 -24.58 -27.07 5.47
C THR A 184 -24.16 -28.26 6.31
N PHE A 185 -24.11 -28.09 7.62
CA PHE A 185 -24.14 -29.21 8.55
C PHE A 185 -25.52 -29.84 8.45
N SER A 186 -25.62 -30.94 7.71
CA SER A 186 -26.74 -31.87 7.86
C SER A 186 -26.57 -32.56 9.22
N PRO A 187 -27.54 -32.50 10.14
CA PRO A 187 -27.51 -33.32 11.33
C PRO A 187 -27.91 -34.74 10.90
N GLN A 188 -26.95 -35.65 10.74
CA GLN A 188 -27.31 -37.06 10.81
C GLN A 188 -27.46 -37.42 12.29
N SER A 189 -28.72 -37.57 12.68
CA SER A 189 -29.13 -38.17 13.94
C SER A 189 -28.53 -39.57 14.04
N SER A 190 -27.78 -39.80 15.10
CA SER A 190 -27.65 -41.12 15.70
C SER A 190 -29.03 -41.58 16.18
N LEU A 191 -29.43 -42.81 15.85
CA LEU A 191 -30.30 -43.65 16.67
C LEU A 191 -30.17 -45.13 16.26
N VAL A 192 -29.76 -45.91 17.27
CA VAL A 192 -29.86 -47.38 17.50
C VAL A 192 -29.08 -48.32 16.60
#